data_AF-A0A9D2UU82-F1
#
_entry.id   AF-A0A9D2UU82-F1
#
_cell.length_a   1.000
_cell.length_b   1.000
_cell.length_c   1.000
_cell.angle_alpha   90.00
_cell.angle_beta   90.00
_cell.angle_gamma   90.00
#
_symmetry.space_group_name_H-M   'P 1'
#
loop_
_entity.id
_entity.type
_entity.pdbx_description
1 polymer ?
#
loop_
_entity_poly.entity_id
_entity_poly.type
_entity_poly.pdbx_seq_one_letter_code
_entity_poly.pdbx_strand_id
1 'polypeptide(L)'
;MTKTSSLLCVILSLIQCNQTAFAEKLTQPAYDQFIAEQTRIVNETKAILDQPNQEGDAQKQRWAFCQRLTAYEEIHKVSEENHELNMAPIMAMVAKKFLDRQVQSMHNSGMTAAIFCKNRGD
;
A
#
# COMPACT_ATOMS: atom_id res chain seq x y z
N MET A 1 63.08 19.18 23.37
CA MET A 1 61.84 18.48 23.73
C MET A 1 60.71 19.01 22.86
N THR A 2 60.40 18.32 21.77
CA THR A 2 59.35 18.73 20.81
C THR A 2 58.34 17.60 20.69
N LYS A 3 57.13 17.83 21.22
CA LYS A 3 55.99 16.93 21.15
C LYS A 3 55.41 16.99 19.73
N THR A 4 55.49 15.90 18.98
CA THR A 4 54.77 15.76 17.71
C THR A 4 53.35 15.27 18.01
N SER A 5 52.38 16.14 17.73
CA SER A 5 50.95 15.91 17.88
C SER A 5 50.45 14.99 16.77
N SER A 6 49.90 13.84 17.16
CA SER A 6 49.10 12.98 16.30
C SER A 6 47.75 13.64 16.02
N LEU A 7 47.50 13.97 14.75
CA LEU A 7 46.15 14.14 14.22
C LEU A 7 46.09 13.41 12.87
N LEU A 8 45.88 12.09 12.98
CA LEU A 8 45.39 11.27 11.89
C LEU A 8 43.99 11.77 11.54
N CYS A 9 43.91 12.61 10.53
CA CYS A 9 42.66 13.01 9.91
C CYS A 9 42.13 11.80 9.15
N VAL A 10 41.25 11.04 9.79
CA VAL A 10 40.53 9.91 9.21
C VAL A 10 39.63 10.47 8.10
N ILE A 11 40.12 10.44 6.86
CA ILE A 11 39.31 10.69 5.67
C ILE A 11 38.50 9.43 5.42
N LEU A 12 37.40 9.27 6.17
CA LEU A 12 36.36 8.30 5.85
C LEU A 12 35.52 8.92 4.72
N SER A 13 36.03 8.82 3.50
CA SER A 13 35.31 9.25 2.30
C SER A 13 34.02 8.45 2.19
N LEU A 14 32.93 9.17 2.44
CA LEU A 14 31.53 8.88 2.16
C LEU A 14 31.37 7.97 0.93
N ILE A 15 31.15 6.67 1.18
CA ILE A 15 30.48 5.80 0.23
C ILE A 15 29.01 6.27 0.24
N GLN A 16 28.70 7.24 -0.61
CA GLN A 16 27.31 7.53 -0.97
C GLN A 16 26.77 6.30 -1.68
N CYS A 17 26.15 5.41 -0.91
CA CYS A 17 25.26 4.39 -1.45
C CYS A 17 24.08 5.13 -2.10
N ASN A 18 24.20 5.44 -3.38
CA ASN A 18 23.03 5.66 -4.23
C ASN A 18 22.34 4.30 -4.38
N GLN A 19 21.70 3.83 -3.31
CA GLN A 19 20.66 2.83 -3.42
C GLN A 19 19.43 3.56 -3.91
N THR A 20 19.41 3.90 -5.20
CA THR A 20 18.13 3.83 -5.91
C THR A 20 17.75 2.36 -5.87
N ALA A 21 17.08 1.95 -4.80
CA ALA A 21 16.41 0.67 -4.73
C ALA A 21 15.27 0.75 -5.74
N PHE A 22 15.60 0.53 -7.02
CA PHE A 22 14.62 0.11 -7.98
C PHE A 22 14.12 -1.23 -7.44
N ALA A 23 12.92 -1.23 -6.86
CA ALA A 23 12.26 -2.46 -6.51
C ALA A 23 12.34 -3.36 -7.75
N GLU A 24 12.92 -4.54 -7.59
CA GLU A 24 13.06 -5.47 -8.70
C GLU A 24 11.65 -5.74 -9.24
N LYS A 25 11.47 -5.48 -10.53
CA LYS A 25 10.16 -5.60 -11.16
C LYS A 25 9.68 -7.05 -11.06
N LEU A 26 8.40 -7.22 -10.78
CA LEU A 26 7.79 -8.53 -10.68
C LEU A 26 7.85 -9.26 -12.03
N THR A 27 7.96 -10.58 -11.95
CA THR A 27 7.66 -11.43 -13.09
C THR A 27 6.14 -11.54 -13.27
N GLN A 28 5.67 -11.91 -14.46
CA GLN A 28 4.23 -12.10 -14.70
C GLN A 28 3.58 -13.07 -13.69
N PRO A 29 4.16 -14.26 -13.39
CA PRO A 29 3.57 -15.16 -12.40
C PRO A 29 3.51 -14.58 -10.98
N ALA A 30 4.53 -13.81 -10.58
CA ALA A 30 4.55 -13.15 -9.27
C ALA A 30 3.48 -12.06 -9.17
N TYR A 31 3.28 -11.29 -10.26
CA TYR A 31 2.22 -10.31 -10.36
C TYR A 31 0.82 -10.95 -10.36
N ASP A 32 0.63 -12.04 -11.09
CA ASP A 32 -0.65 -12.78 -11.11
C ASP A 32 -0.99 -13.33 -9.71
N GLN A 33 0.00 -13.86 -8.99
CA GLN A 33 -0.16 -14.30 -7.61
C GLN A 33 -0.49 -13.14 -6.67
N PHE A 34 0.18 -11.99 -6.84
CA PHE A 34 -0.13 -10.78 -6.10
C PHE A 34 -1.58 -10.34 -6.31
N ILE A 35 -2.05 -10.26 -7.56
CA ILE A 35 -3.44 -9.89 -7.87
C ILE A 35 -4.44 -10.91 -7.32
N ALA A 36 -4.12 -12.20 -7.36
CA ALA A 36 -4.96 -13.24 -6.77
C ALA A 36 -5.13 -13.04 -5.25
N GLU A 37 -4.06 -12.71 -4.54
CA GLU A 37 -4.11 -12.47 -3.09
C GLU A 37 -4.91 -11.19 -2.75
N GLN A 38 -4.69 -10.09 -3.48
CA GLN A 38 -5.48 -8.88 -3.27
C GLN A 38 -6.97 -9.10 -3.59
N THR A 39 -7.27 -9.90 -4.62
CA THR A 39 -8.64 -10.28 -4.98
C THR A 39 -9.30 -11.10 -3.88
N ARG A 40 -8.56 -12.00 -3.21
CA ARG A 40 -9.05 -12.76 -2.05
C ARG A 40 -9.50 -11.81 -0.94
N ILE A 41 -8.68 -10.82 -0.58
CA ILE A 41 -9.01 -9.80 0.44
C ILE A 41 -10.28 -9.02 0.05
N VAL A 42 -10.40 -8.59 -1.20
CA VAL A 42 -11.60 -7.88 -1.68
C VAL A 42 -12.86 -8.73 -1.57
N ASN A 43 -12.76 -10.03 -1.88
CA ASN A 43 -13.88 -10.96 -1.79
C ASN A 43 -14.29 -11.26 -0.33
N GLU A 44 -13.33 -11.47 0.55
CA GLU A 44 -13.59 -11.71 1.99
C GLU A 44 -14.27 -10.51 2.65
N THR A 45 -13.79 -9.30 2.32
CA THR A 45 -14.40 -8.07 2.82
C THR A 45 -15.80 -7.84 2.24
N LYS A 46 -16.13 -8.42 1.08
CA LYS A 46 -17.46 -8.31 0.44
C LYS A 46 -18.53 -9.04 1.22
N ALA A 47 -18.19 -10.22 1.73
CA ALA A 47 -19.07 -10.99 2.58
C ALA A 47 -19.44 -10.25 3.88
N ILE A 48 -18.66 -9.24 4.28
CA ILE A 48 -18.91 -8.43 5.48
C ILE A 48 -19.66 -7.14 5.13
N LEU A 49 -19.17 -6.41 4.13
CA LEU A 49 -19.62 -5.05 3.82
C LEU A 49 -20.91 -4.99 3.01
N ASP A 50 -21.19 -6.02 2.21
CA ASP A 50 -22.26 -5.98 1.21
C ASP A 50 -23.48 -6.83 1.62
N GLN A 51 -23.50 -7.36 2.85
CA GLN A 51 -24.65 -8.13 3.35
C GLN A 51 -25.77 -7.21 3.88
N PRO A 52 -27.04 -7.45 3.51
CA PRO A 52 -28.14 -6.55 3.80
C PRO A 52 -28.58 -6.49 5.29
N ASN A 53 -28.25 -7.50 6.10
CA ASN A 53 -28.73 -7.63 7.49
C ASN A 53 -27.58 -7.65 8.52
N GLN A 54 -26.57 -6.79 8.36
CA GLN A 54 -25.44 -6.72 9.29
C GLN A 54 -25.80 -5.83 10.49
N GLU A 55 -26.73 -6.28 11.33
CA GLU A 55 -26.99 -5.64 12.63
C GLU A 55 -25.82 -5.91 13.59
N GLY A 56 -25.13 -4.86 14.03
CA GLY A 56 -24.36 -4.89 15.28
C GLY A 56 -22.83 -5.03 15.23
N ASP A 57 -22.17 -5.05 14.07
CA ASP A 57 -20.70 -5.22 14.02
C ASP A 57 -19.95 -4.11 13.25
N ALA A 58 -20.06 -2.88 13.77
CA ALA A 58 -19.38 -1.71 13.20
C ALA A 58 -17.85 -1.86 13.21
N GLN A 59 -17.28 -2.60 14.16
CA GLN A 59 -15.83 -2.83 14.22
C GLN A 59 -15.37 -3.74 13.08
N LYS A 60 -16.08 -4.83 12.81
CA LYS A 60 -15.77 -5.72 11.68
C LYS A 60 -16.03 -5.07 10.34
N GLN A 61 -17.05 -4.23 10.22
CA GLN A 61 -17.26 -3.41 9.03
C GLN A 61 -16.12 -2.41 8.80
N ARG A 62 -15.68 -1.70 9.85
CA ARG A 62 -14.51 -0.82 9.77
C ARG A 62 -13.27 -1.59 9.35
N TRP A 63 -13.00 -2.72 10.00
CA TRP A 63 -11.88 -3.59 9.64
C TRP A 63 -11.94 -4.00 8.17
N ALA A 64 -13.08 -4.53 7.71
CA ALA A 64 -13.25 -5.00 6.35
C ALA A 64 -13.10 -3.87 5.33
N PHE A 65 -13.64 -2.68 5.62
CA PHE A 65 -13.48 -1.50 4.79
C PHE A 65 -12.01 -1.12 4.66
N CYS A 66 -11.28 -1.06 5.78
CA CYS A 66 -9.87 -0.68 5.78
C CYS A 66 -8.98 -1.73 5.09
N GLN A 67 -9.29 -3.02 5.21
CA GLN A 67 -8.60 -4.08 4.46
C GLN A 67 -8.83 -3.94 2.95
N ARG A 68 -10.09 -3.74 2.53
CA ARG A 68 -10.42 -3.51 1.12
C ARG A 68 -9.73 -2.27 0.56
N LEU A 69 -9.72 -1.17 1.31
CA LEU A 69 -9.05 0.06 0.91
C LEU A 69 -7.56 -0.18 0.68
N THR A 70 -6.90 -0.85 1.63
CA THR A 70 -5.48 -1.22 1.54
C THR A 70 -5.20 -2.11 0.33
N ALA A 71 -6.05 -3.11 0.07
CA ALA A 71 -5.88 -3.99 -1.08
C ALA A 71 -5.88 -3.20 -2.41
N TYR A 72 -6.77 -2.20 -2.54
CA TYR A 72 -6.77 -1.34 -3.71
C TYR A 72 -5.59 -0.34 -3.74
N GLU A 73 -5.12 0.17 -2.60
CA GLU A 73 -3.90 0.99 -2.52
C GLU A 73 -2.68 0.19 -3.03
N GLU A 74 -2.53 -1.06 -2.60
CA GLU A 74 -1.47 -1.95 -3.04
C GLU A 74 -1.61 -2.34 -4.52
N ILE A 75 -2.81 -2.71 -4.99
CA ILE A 75 -3.04 -3.00 -6.42
C ILE A 75 -2.61 -1.80 -7.26
N HIS A 76 -3.03 -0.59 -6.89
CA HIS A 76 -2.66 0.61 -7.64
C HIS A 76 -1.14 0.79 -7.68
N LYS A 77 -0.48 0.78 -6.52
CA LYS A 77 0.96 0.98 -6.40
C LYS A 77 1.76 -0.06 -7.20
N VAL A 78 1.53 -1.35 -6.94
CA VAL A 78 2.28 -2.43 -7.59
C VAL A 78 2.01 -2.47 -9.09
N SER A 79 0.78 -2.16 -9.53
CA SER A 79 0.46 -2.12 -10.96
C SER A 79 1.13 -0.96 -11.70
N GLU A 80 1.29 0.20 -11.06
CA GLU A 80 2.05 1.33 -11.64
C GLU A 80 3.55 1.02 -11.71
N GLU A 81 4.11 0.38 -10.67
CA GLU A 81 5.51 -0.04 -10.62
C GLU A 81 5.85 -1.11 -11.68
N ASN A 82 4.85 -1.90 -12.11
CA ASN A 82 4.99 -3.02 -13.05
C ASN A 82 4.11 -2.86 -14.30
N HIS A 83 3.93 -1.62 -14.79
CA HIS A 83 3.00 -1.28 -15.87
C HIS A 83 3.22 -2.04 -17.20
N GLU A 84 4.41 -2.63 -17.41
CA GLU A 84 4.70 -3.45 -18.58
C GLU A 84 4.11 -4.85 -18.54
N LEU A 85 3.67 -5.32 -17.36
CA LEU A 85 3.07 -6.64 -17.19
C LEU A 85 1.63 -6.65 -17.71
N ASN A 86 1.19 -7.83 -18.14
CA ASN A 86 -0.17 -8.02 -18.61
C ASN A 86 -1.17 -7.63 -17.52
N MET A 87 -2.23 -6.93 -17.91
CA MET A 87 -3.28 -6.40 -17.05
C MET A 87 -2.85 -5.33 -16.02
N ALA A 88 -1.56 -5.07 -15.79
CA ALA A 88 -1.13 -4.07 -14.81
C ALA A 88 -1.71 -2.67 -15.06
N PRO A 89 -1.67 -2.10 -16.28
CA PRO A 89 -2.29 -0.80 -16.53
C PRO A 89 -3.81 -0.77 -16.24
N ILE A 90 -4.49 -1.88 -16.51
CA ILE A 90 -5.94 -2.01 -16.26
C ILE A 90 -6.21 -2.08 -14.76
N MET A 91 -5.43 -2.86 -14.02
CA MET A 91 -5.58 -3.00 -12.57
C MET A 91 -5.25 -1.70 -11.85
N ALA A 92 -4.22 -0.97 -12.28
CA ALA A 92 -3.95 0.39 -11.81
C ALA A 92 -5.16 1.30 -11.99
N MET A 93 -5.73 1.35 -13.19
CA MET A 93 -6.92 2.17 -13.49
C MET A 93 -8.13 1.77 -12.61
N VAL A 94 -8.42 0.47 -12.49
CA VAL A 94 -9.55 -0.03 -11.70
C VAL A 94 -9.39 0.33 -10.23
N ALA A 95 -8.20 0.10 -9.69
CA ALA A 95 -7.89 0.42 -8.31
C ALA A 95 -7.98 1.92 -8.04
N LYS A 96 -7.37 2.75 -8.90
CA LYS A 96 -7.49 4.20 -8.82
C LYS A 96 -8.94 4.67 -8.82
N LYS A 97 -9.76 4.16 -9.74
CA LYS A 97 -11.18 4.54 -9.82
C LYS A 97 -11.93 4.16 -8.54
N PHE A 98 -11.61 3.04 -7.91
CA PHE A 98 -12.19 2.67 -6.62
C PHE A 98 -11.75 3.64 -5.52
N LEU A 99 -10.44 3.87 -5.39
CA LEU A 99 -9.85 4.75 -4.37
C LEU A 99 -10.41 6.17 -4.45
N ASP A 100 -10.50 6.74 -5.66
CA ASP A 100 -11.05 8.08 -5.89
C ASP A 100 -12.51 8.18 -5.40
N ARG A 101 -13.33 7.13 -5.61
CA ARG A 101 -14.70 7.08 -5.07
C ARG A 101 -14.72 7.00 -3.54
N GLN A 102 -13.82 6.23 -2.93
CA GLN A 102 -13.76 6.13 -1.47
C GLN A 102 -13.30 7.43 -0.84
N VAL A 103 -12.28 8.09 -1.40
CA VAL A 103 -11.83 9.41 -0.95
C VAL A 103 -12.98 10.42 -1.00
N GLN A 104 -13.73 10.47 -2.11
CA GLN A 104 -14.87 11.37 -2.23
C GLN A 104 -15.97 11.05 -1.21
N SER A 105 -16.31 9.78 -1.01
CA SER A 105 -17.31 9.35 -0.04
C SER A 105 -16.93 9.76 1.39
N MET A 106 -15.67 9.52 1.76
CA MET A 106 -15.13 9.88 3.08
C MET A 106 -15.13 11.40 3.27
N HIS A 107 -14.65 12.16 2.28
CA HIS A 107 -14.66 13.62 2.30
C HIS A 107 -16.08 14.17 2.48
N ASN A 108 -17.07 13.63 1.77
CA ASN A 108 -18.47 14.03 1.90
C ASN A 108 -19.05 13.77 3.30
N SER A 109 -18.48 12.81 4.04
CA SER A 109 -18.83 12.54 5.44
C SER A 109 -18.00 13.34 6.46
N GLY A 110 -17.11 14.23 6.02
CA GLY A 110 -16.21 14.99 6.89
C GLY A 110 -15.11 14.15 7.52
N MET A 111 -14.79 12.99 6.93
CA MET A 111 -13.77 12.05 7.42
C MET A 111 -12.64 11.86 6.39
N THR A 112 -11.53 11.28 6.82
CA THR A 112 -10.44 10.81 5.95
C THR A 112 -10.19 9.33 6.18
N ALA A 113 -9.62 8.64 5.18
CA ALA A 113 -9.19 7.25 5.33
C ALA A 113 -8.19 7.07 6.48
N ALA A 114 -7.26 8.02 6.64
CA ALA A 114 -6.26 7.98 7.72
C ALA A 114 -6.90 8.00 9.11
N ILE A 115 -7.93 8.82 9.32
CA ILE A 115 -8.66 8.89 10.59
C ILE A 115 -9.56 7.66 10.76
N PHE A 116 -10.27 7.27 9.70
CA PHE A 116 -11.19 6.14 9.74
C PHE A 116 -10.48 4.79 9.90
N CYS A 117 -9.25 4.66 9.42
CA CYS A 117 -8.46 3.45 9.54
C CYS A 117 -7.33 3.57 10.56
N LYS A 118 -7.35 4.58 11.45
CA LYS A 118 -6.23 4.89 12.36
C LYS A 118 -5.84 3.75 13.32
N ASN A 119 -6.74 2.80 13.58
CA ASN A 119 -6.49 1.65 14.46
C ASN A 119 -6.96 0.37 13.74
N ARG A 120 -6.17 -0.15 12.78
CA ARG A 120 -6.48 -1.39 12.03
C ARG A 120 -6.31 -2.66 12.90
N GLY A 121 -6.93 -2.66 14.09
CA GLY A 121 -6.80 -3.70 15.12
C GLY A 121 -5.69 -3.39 16.13
N ASP A 122 -6.09 -2.97 17.33
CA ASP A 122 -5.48 -3.48 18.56
C ASP A 122 -6.33 -4.69 19.01
#